data_AF-A0A3D2R1R4-F1
#
_entry.id   AF-A0A3D2R1R4-F1
#
_cell.length_a   1.000
_cell.length_b   1.000
_cell.length_c   1.000
_cell.angle_alpha   90.00
_cell.angle_beta   90.00
_cell.angle_gamma   90.00
#
_symmetry.space_group_name_H-M   'P 1'
#
loop_
_entity.id
_entity.type
_entity.pdbx_description
1 polymer ?
#
loop_
_entity_poly.entity_id
_entity_poly.type
_entity_poly.pdbx_seq_one_letter_code
_entity_poly.pdbx_strand_id
1 'polypeptide(L)'
;MSKQALLNKLVKTKQRIIRPLLFFTIAPYFTFIFVIAFYPQYFSNLILDSSVSTGIILGLLLIILIWVITLLYVYLTNKHVEPIIQEIDSA
;
A
#
# COMPACT_ATOMS: atom_id res chain seq x y z
N MET A 1 -1.41 29.61 16.49
CA MET A 1 -0.29 28.99 15.72
C MET A 1 -0.32 29.61 14.33
N SER A 2 0.81 29.91 13.67
CA SER A 2 0.74 30.46 12.30
C SER A 2 0.30 29.38 11.31
N LYS A 3 -0.51 29.75 10.31
CA LYS A 3 -1.01 28.83 9.27
C LYS A 3 0.09 27.99 8.60
N GLN A 4 1.28 28.57 8.44
CA GLN A 4 2.48 27.87 7.93
C GLN A 4 2.93 26.71 8.82
N ALA A 5 2.85 26.83 10.15
CA ALA A 5 3.22 25.76 11.07
C ALA A 5 2.26 24.56 10.96
N LEU A 6 0.97 24.81 10.75
CA LEU A 6 -0.05 23.76 10.55
C LEU A 6 0.15 23.03 9.23
N LEU A 7 0.47 23.74 8.13
CA LEU A 7 0.81 23.11 6.85
C LEU A 7 2.05 22.22 6.95
N ASN A 8 3.08 22.67 7.66
CA ASN A 8 4.28 21.86 7.89
C ASN A 8 3.98 20.59 8.72
N LYS A 9 3.11 20.71 9.73
CA LYS A 9 2.61 19.57 10.52
C LYS A 9 1.83 18.59 9.63
N LEU A 10 0.95 19.09 8.76
CA LEU A 10 0.17 18.30 7.81
C LEU A 10 1.06 17.47 6.87
N VAL A 11 2.06 18.10 6.24
CA VAL A 11 2.99 17.42 5.32
C VAL A 11 3.79 16.34 6.05
N LYS A 12 4.33 16.63 7.24
CA LYS A 12 5.09 15.64 8.03
C LYS A 12 4.23 14.44 8.43
N THR A 13 2.98 14.67 8.85
CA THR A 13 2.06 13.59 9.20
C THR A 13 1.72 12.72 7.99
N LYS A 14 1.38 13.33 6.84
CA LYS A 14 1.13 12.59 5.59
C LYS A 14 2.34 11.75 5.18
N GLN A 15 3.54 12.32 5.20
CA GLN A 15 4.76 11.60 4.83
C GLN A 15 5.04 10.40 5.75
N ARG A 16 4.78 10.54 7.05
CA ARG A 16 4.96 9.44 8.02
C ARG A 16 4.03 8.26 7.75
N ILE A 17 2.83 8.52 7.23
CA ILE A 17 1.87 7.47 6.82
C ILE A 17 2.27 6.88 5.46
N ILE A 18 2.53 7.73 4.46
CA ILE A 18 2.74 7.30 3.08
C ILE A 18 4.03 6.49 2.93
N ARG A 19 5.13 6.87 3.59
CA ARG A 19 6.44 6.20 3.44
C ARG A 19 6.41 4.68 3.68
N PRO A 20 5.93 4.17 4.83
CA PRO A 20 5.86 2.73 5.05
C PRO A 20 4.88 2.06 4.08
N LEU A 21 3.73 2.66 3.81
CA LEU A 21 2.73 2.09 2.90
C LEU A 21 3.27 1.97 1.47
N LEU A 22 4.01 2.96 0.97
CA LEU A 22 4.70 2.88 -0.31
C LEU A 22 5.70 1.72 -0.34
N PHE A 23 6.51 1.57 0.70
CA PHE A 23 7.46 0.46 0.79
C PHE A 23 6.73 -0.90 0.72
N PHE A 24 5.65 -1.07 1.49
CA PHE A 24 4.85 -2.28 1.48
C PHE A 24 4.05 -2.52 0.20
N THR A 25 3.80 -1.50 -0.61
CA THR A 25 3.21 -1.66 -1.96
C THR A 25 4.27 -2.06 -2.97
N ILE A 26 5.41 -1.35 -2.96
CA ILE A 26 6.47 -1.49 -3.96
C ILE A 26 7.20 -2.82 -3.80
N ALA A 27 7.59 -3.19 -2.58
CA ALA A 27 8.36 -4.41 -2.32
C ALA A 27 7.71 -5.70 -2.87
N PRO A 28 6.44 -6.02 -2.55
CA PRO A 28 5.80 -7.22 -3.08
C PRO A 28 5.51 -7.13 -4.58
N TYR A 29 5.26 -5.93 -5.12
CA TYR A 29 5.05 -5.74 -6.55
C TYR A 29 6.32 -6.03 -7.36
N PHE A 30 7.47 -5.49 -6.94
CA PHE A 30 8.75 -5.81 -7.57
C PHE A 30 9.14 -7.27 -7.37
N THR A 31 8.85 -7.85 -6.21
CA THR A 31 9.05 -9.28 -5.97
C THR A 31 8.24 -10.12 -6.96
N PHE A 32 6.97 -9.79 -7.16
CA PHE A 32 6.10 -10.46 -8.13
C PHE A 32 6.64 -10.36 -9.56
N ILE A 33 7.05 -9.16 -9.99
CA ILE A 33 7.68 -8.95 -11.30
C ILE A 33 8.97 -9.77 -11.45
N PHE A 34 9.84 -9.77 -10.45
CA PHE A 34 11.10 -10.51 -10.51
C PHE A 34 10.89 -12.01 -10.62
N VAL A 35 9.94 -12.56 -9.88
CA VAL A 35 9.64 -14.00 -9.98
C VAL A 35 9.09 -14.34 -11.37
N ILE A 36 8.23 -13.50 -11.95
CA ILE A 36 7.73 -13.71 -13.32
C ILE A 36 8.87 -13.62 -14.35
N ALA A 37 9.76 -12.63 -14.20
CA ALA A 37 10.82 -12.36 -15.18
C ALA A 37 11.93 -13.42 -15.18
N PHE A 38 12.36 -13.87 -13.99
CA PHE A 38 13.51 -14.77 -13.86
C PHE A 38 13.11 -16.23 -13.58
N TYR A 39 11.91 -16.46 -13.07
CA TYR A 39 11.47 -17.76 -12.55
C TYR A 39 10.04 -18.14 -13.01
N PRO A 40 9.70 -18.02 -14.31
CA PRO A 40 8.34 -18.22 -14.81
C PRO A 40 7.79 -19.63 -14.53
N GLN A 41 8.66 -20.64 -14.43
CA GLN A 41 8.29 -22.01 -14.08
C GLN A 41 7.53 -22.12 -12.74
N TYR A 42 7.84 -21.27 -11.76
CA TYR A 42 7.11 -21.26 -10.49
C TYR A 42 5.68 -20.76 -10.65
N PHE A 43 5.43 -19.88 -11.61
CA PHE A 43 4.09 -19.37 -11.92
C PHE A 43 3.25 -20.37 -12.72
N SER A 44 3.90 -21.24 -13.50
CA SER A 44 3.26 -22.27 -14.33
C SER A 44 2.97 -23.56 -13.59
N ASN A 45 3.52 -23.77 -12.40
CA ASN A 45 3.24 -24.95 -11.58
C ASN A 45 1.77 -24.98 -11.18
N LEU A 46 1.07 -26.02 -11.66
CA LEU A 46 -0.29 -26.34 -11.28
C LEU A 46 -0.30 -26.89 -9.86
N ILE A 47 -1.27 -26.45 -9.07
CA ILE A 47 -1.45 -26.91 -7.69
C ILE A 47 -2.58 -27.95 -7.69
N LEU A 48 -2.32 -29.12 -7.08
CA LEU A 48 -3.33 -30.14 -6.71
C LEU A 48 -4.20 -30.67 -7.87
N ASP A 49 -3.59 -31.19 -8.95
CA ASP A 49 -4.30 -31.75 -10.12
C ASP A 49 -5.37 -30.82 -10.74
N SER A 50 -5.33 -29.53 -10.40
CA SER A 50 -6.31 -28.53 -10.82
C SER A 50 -5.74 -27.62 -11.91
N SER A 51 -6.62 -26.91 -12.61
CA SER A 51 -6.24 -25.90 -13.61
C SER A 51 -5.72 -24.59 -13.00
N VAL A 52 -5.57 -24.50 -11.67
CA VAL A 52 -5.12 -23.28 -10.98
C VAL A 52 -3.61 -23.31 -10.84
N SER A 53 -2.96 -22.30 -11.45
CA SER A 53 -1.52 -22.13 -11.32
C SER A 53 -1.15 -21.36 -10.06
N THR A 54 0.05 -21.62 -9.55
CA THR A 54 0.63 -20.89 -8.41
C THR A 54 0.66 -19.38 -8.65
N GLY A 55 0.84 -18.97 -9.91
CA GLY A 55 0.80 -17.56 -10.31
C GLY A 55 -0.55 -16.87 -10.06
N ILE A 56 -1.67 -17.59 -10.26
CA ILE A 56 -3.01 -17.05 -9.97
C ILE A 56 -3.17 -16.82 -8.47
N ILE A 57 -2.72 -17.75 -7.64
CA ILE A 57 -2.79 -17.62 -6.18
C ILE A 57 -1.93 -16.44 -5.71
N LEU A 58 -0.69 -16.35 -6.19
CA LEU A 58 0.21 -15.23 -5.86
C LEU A 58 -0.37 -13.88 -6.32
N GLY A 59 -0.96 -13.83 -7.50
CA GLY A 59 -1.64 -12.63 -8.00
C GLY A 59 -2.84 -12.23 -7.13
N LEU A 60 -3.65 -13.21 -6.72
CA LEU A 60 -4.78 -12.98 -5.81
C LEU A 60 -4.31 -12.46 -4.44
N LEU A 61 -3.26 -13.05 -3.88
CA LEU A 61 -2.65 -12.58 -2.64
C LEU A 61 -2.14 -11.14 -2.77
N LEU A 62 -1.53 -10.79 -3.90
CA LEU A 62 -1.09 -9.42 -4.17
C LEU A 62 -2.28 -8.46 -4.22
N ILE A 63 -3.39 -8.83 -4.89
CA ILE A 63 -4.60 -8.01 -4.94
C ILE A 63 -5.16 -7.76 -3.53
N ILE A 64 -5.29 -8.83 -2.73
CA ILE A 64 -5.77 -8.72 -1.35
C ILE A 64 -4.84 -7.81 -0.52
N LEU A 65 -3.53 -7.96 -0.68
CA LEU A 65 -2.54 -7.11 -0.01
C LEU A 65 -2.72 -5.63 -0.36
N ILE A 66 -2.89 -5.30 -1.65
CA ILE A 66 -3.12 -3.92 -2.09
C ILE A 66 -4.43 -3.36 -1.52
N TRP A 67 -5.49 -4.17 -1.45
CA TRP A 67 -6.74 -3.78 -0.80
C TRP A 67 -6.54 -3.45 0.69
N VAL A 68 -5.83 -4.31 1.42
CA VAL A 68 -5.52 -4.09 2.84
C VAL A 68 -4.70 -2.81 3.04
N ILE A 69 -3.68 -2.58 2.22
CA ILE A 69 -2.87 -1.36 2.27
C ILE A 69 -3.73 -0.12 1.98
N THR A 70 -4.66 -0.21 1.04
CA THR A 70 -5.57 0.90 0.69
C THR A 70 -6.52 1.23 1.84
N LEU A 71 -7.13 0.21 2.47
CA LEU A 71 -7.99 0.41 3.64
C LEU A 71 -7.21 1.01 4.81
N LEU A 72 -5.99 0.51 5.05
CA LEU A 72 -5.10 1.05 6.09
C LEU A 72 -4.73 2.51 5.81
N TYR A 73 -4.44 2.85 4.55
CA TYR A 73 -4.15 4.22 4.13
C TYR A 73 -5.31 5.17 4.46
N VAL A 74 -6.52 4.79 4.05
CA VAL A 74 -7.73 5.61 4.29
C VAL A 74 -7.97 5.77 5.79
N TYR A 75 -7.90 4.67 6.56
CA TYR A 75 -8.07 4.72 8.01
C TYR A 75 -7.05 5.64 8.69
N LEU A 76 -5.75 5.49 8.37
CA LEU A 76 -4.69 6.28 8.98
C LEU A 76 -4.79 7.76 8.60
N THR A 77 -5.12 8.05 7.35
CA THR A 77 -5.31 9.42 6.85
C THR A 77 -6.49 10.08 7.56
N ASN A 78 -7.65 9.43 7.59
CA ASN A 78 -8.82 9.97 8.28
C ASN A 78 -8.56 10.20 9.77
N LYS A 79 -7.77 9.33 10.41
CA LYS A 79 -7.47 9.45 11.84
C LYS A 79 -6.47 10.55 12.19
N HIS A 80 -5.45 10.79 11.36
CA HIS A 80 -4.32 11.67 11.72
C HIS A 80 -4.19 12.94 10.86
N VAL A 81 -4.73 12.93 9.65
CA VAL A 81 -4.63 14.05 8.69
C VAL A 81 -5.88 14.92 8.79
N GLU A 82 -7.06 14.32 8.87
CA GLU A 82 -8.35 15.03 8.96
C GLU A 82 -8.40 16.06 10.10
N PRO A 83 -7.96 15.76 11.34
CA PRO A 83 -8.01 16.73 12.43
C PRO A 83 -7.12 17.97 12.16
N ILE A 84 -6.01 17.79 11.44
CA ILE A 84 -5.10 18.89 11.09
C ILE A 84 -5.73 19.77 10.01
N ILE A 85 -6.46 19.17 9.06
CA ILE A 85 -7.20 19.92 8.03
C ILE A 85 -8.30 20.77 8.69
N GLN A 86 -9.08 20.19 9.60
CA GLN A 86 -10.10 20.93 10.36
C GLN A 86 -9.51 22.08 11.17
N GLU A 87 -8.34 21.87 11.80
CA GLU A 87 -7.62 22.92 12.53
C GLU A 87 -7.18 24.07 11.59
N ILE A 88 -6.79 23.77 10.34
CA ILE A 88 -6.44 24.78 9.32
C ILE A 88 -7.67 25.54 8.83
N ASP A 89 -8.80 24.86 8.62
CA ASP A 89 -10.02 25.47 8.10
C ASP A 89 -10.70 26.38 9.13
N SER A 90 -10.51 26.09 10.42
CA SER A 90 -11.01 26.89 11.54
C SER A 90 -10.14 28.09 11.93
N ALA A 91 -8.94 28.25 11.33
CA ALA A 91 -7.91 29.23 11.70
C ALA A 91 -7.73 30.35 10.66
#